data_AF-A0A0N5C696-F1
#
_entry.id   AF-A0A0N5C696-F1
#
_cell.length_a   1.000
_cell.length_b   1.000
_cell.length_c   1.000
_cell.angle_alpha   90.00
_cell.angle_beta   90.00
_cell.angle_gamma   90.00
#
_symmetry.space_group_name_H-M   'P 1'
#
loop_
_entity.id
_entity.type
_entity.pdbx_description
1 polymer ?
#
loop_
_entity_poly.entity_id
_entity_poly.type
_entity_poly.pdbx_seq_one_letter_code
_entity_poly.pdbx_strand_id
1 'polypeptide(L)'
;MGEHKAYSVYFGTALGANAYPWIVFTPLKVSSVWFPSNQRNLETTICIMGNPLGVMFVNIVSLAIVSSPEDLKLTIFIDGIPAVIGMIITFVFVRRNAPLFPSSAISVKKEMPYWKGMK
;
A
#
# COMPACT_ATOMS: atom_id res chain seq x y z
N MET A 1 -29.78 -17.84 -5.02
CA MET A 1 -28.79 -16.99 -5.73
C MET A 1 -27.74 -16.38 -4.77
N GLY A 2 -27.49 -16.99 -3.59
CA GLY A 2 -26.71 -16.40 -2.49
C GLY A 2 -25.35 -17.06 -2.19
N GLU A 3 -25.17 -18.35 -2.50
CA GLU A 3 -23.96 -19.08 -2.08
C GLU A 3 -22.72 -18.72 -2.91
N HIS A 4 -22.83 -18.65 -4.24
CA HIS A 4 -21.70 -18.25 -5.11
C HIS A 4 -21.17 -16.85 -4.83
N LYS A 5 -22.03 -15.92 -4.41
CA LYS A 5 -21.64 -14.57 -4.00
C LYS A 5 -20.88 -14.59 -2.67
N ALA A 6 -21.33 -15.40 -1.71
CA ALA A 6 -20.65 -15.57 -0.42
C ALA A 6 -19.25 -16.17 -0.59
N TYR A 7 -19.09 -17.24 -1.40
CA TYR A 7 -17.77 -17.81 -1.70
C TYR A 7 -16.81 -16.80 -2.34
N SER A 8 -17.33 -15.95 -3.24
CA SER A 8 -16.54 -14.90 -3.88
C SER A 8 -16.05 -13.86 -2.88
N VAL A 9 -16.86 -13.52 -1.87
CA VAL A 9 -16.46 -12.59 -0.79
C VAL A 9 -15.39 -13.20 0.10
N TYR A 10 -15.55 -14.47 0.54
CA TYR A 10 -14.55 -15.14 1.37
C TYR A 10 -13.20 -15.30 0.67
N PHE A 11 -13.23 -15.60 -0.63
CA PHE A 11 -12.01 -15.68 -1.42
C PHE A 11 -11.34 -14.30 -1.58
N GLY A 12 -12.13 -13.25 -1.84
CA GLY A 12 -11.64 -11.88 -1.94
C GLY A 12 -11.02 -11.37 -0.64
N THR A 13 -11.65 -11.63 0.51
CA THR A 13 -11.11 -11.23 1.82
C THR A 13 -9.87 -12.02 2.20
N ALA A 14 -9.81 -13.32 1.89
CA ALA A 14 -8.61 -14.12 2.10
C ALA A 14 -7.42 -13.61 1.27
N LEU A 15 -7.64 -13.27 0.00
CA LEU A 15 -6.60 -12.65 -0.84
C LEU A 15 -6.18 -11.28 -0.29
N GLY A 16 -7.14 -10.45 0.12
CA GLY A 16 -6.86 -9.15 0.73
C GLY A 16 -6.04 -9.25 2.02
N ALA A 17 -6.37 -10.22 2.89
CA ALA A 17 -5.65 -10.48 4.13
C ALA A 17 -4.19 -10.90 3.87
N ASN A 18 -3.94 -11.68 2.81
CA ASN A 18 -2.58 -12.03 2.40
C ASN A 18 -1.82 -10.85 1.79
N ALA A 19 -2.51 -9.95 1.09
CA ALA A 19 -1.91 -8.76 0.47
C ALA A 19 -1.57 -7.65 1.48
N TYR A 20 -2.33 -7.54 2.57
CA TYR A 20 -2.21 -6.46 3.55
C TYR A 20 -0.79 -6.28 4.14
N PRO A 21 -0.07 -7.35 4.56
CA PRO A 21 1.31 -7.22 5.04
C PRO A 21 2.24 -6.63 3.98
N TRP A 22 2.08 -7.00 2.71
CA TRP A 22 2.91 -6.46 1.64
C TRP A 22 2.65 -4.98 1.43
N ILE A 23 1.40 -4.54 1.49
CA ILE A 23 1.03 -3.13 1.30
C ILE A 23 1.58 -2.26 2.44
N VAL A 24 1.58 -2.76 3.69
CA VAL A 24 2.01 -1.97 4.86
C VAL A 24 3.53 -2.03 5.06
N PHE A 25 4.17 -3.18 4.88
CA PHE A 25 5.60 -3.34 5.20
C PHE A 25 6.54 -3.03 4.02
N THR A 26 6.08 -3.14 2.77
CA THR A 26 6.94 -2.87 1.60
C THR A 26 7.38 -1.41 1.51
N PRO A 27 6.49 -0.40 1.70
CA PRO A 27 6.91 1.02 1.67
C PRO A 27 7.95 1.34 2.74
N LEU A 28 7.81 0.79 3.95
CA LEU A 28 8.78 0.97 5.04
C LEU A 28 10.14 0.33 4.73
N LYS A 29 10.15 -0.78 3.98
CA LYS A 29 11.40 -1.36 3.51
C LYS A 29 12.05 -0.49 2.44
N VAL A 30 11.29 0.01 1.47
CA VAL A 30 11.78 0.90 0.42
C VAL A 30 12.37 2.17 1.03
N SER A 31 11.68 2.80 1.98
CA SER A 31 12.18 3.89 2.82
C SER A 31 13.58 3.65 3.36
N SER A 32 13.73 2.46 3.94
CA SER A 32 14.94 2.10 4.64
C SER A 32 16.11 1.91 3.68
N VAL A 33 15.86 1.39 2.48
CA VAL A 33 16.91 1.09 1.51
C VAL A 33 17.26 2.31 0.66
N TRP A 34 16.29 3.17 0.38
CA TRP A 34 16.45 4.28 -0.57
C TRP A 34 16.88 5.60 0.08
N PHE A 35 16.66 5.77 1.38
CA PHE A 35 16.94 7.03 2.08
C PHE A 35 17.99 6.90 3.21
N PRO A 36 18.90 7.89 3.34
CA PRO A 36 19.91 7.92 4.40
C PRO A 36 19.27 8.14 5.78
N SER A 37 19.98 7.76 6.85
CA SER A 37 19.46 7.78 8.23
C SER A 37 18.92 9.14 8.71
N ASN A 38 19.42 10.25 8.15
CA ASN A 38 18.95 11.59 8.48
C ASN A 38 17.55 11.90 7.93
N GLN A 39 17.15 11.28 6.82
CA GLN A 39 15.85 11.48 6.17
C GLN A 39 14.89 10.29 6.35
N ARG A 40 15.41 9.14 6.81
CA ARG A 40 14.61 7.91 7.01
C ARG A 40 13.44 8.12 7.97
N ASN A 41 13.61 8.86 9.07
CA ASN A 41 12.49 9.11 10.01
C ASN A 41 11.35 9.89 9.36
N LEU A 42 11.67 10.90 8.56
CA LEU A 42 10.66 11.71 7.86
C LEU A 42 9.93 10.84 6.83
N GLU A 43 10.68 10.10 6.01
CA GLU A 43 10.07 9.24 4.99
C GLU A 43 9.20 8.17 5.63
N THR A 44 9.72 7.47 6.66
CA THR A 44 8.99 6.42 7.36
C THR A 44 7.68 6.98 7.93
N THR A 45 7.71 8.20 8.47
CA THR A 45 6.50 8.88 8.96
C THR A 45 5.50 9.13 7.82
N ILE A 46 5.95 9.61 6.66
CA ILE A 46 5.08 9.82 5.49
C ILE A 46 4.48 8.49 5.01
N CYS A 47 5.29 7.43 4.94
CA CYS A 47 4.84 6.08 4.57
C CYS A 47 3.79 5.53 5.55
N ILE A 48 4.00 5.68 6.86
CA ILE A 48 3.03 5.26 7.88
C ILE A 48 1.74 6.07 7.78
N MET A 49 1.84 7.38 7.57
CA MET A 49 0.66 8.26 7.45
C MET A 49 -0.13 8.05 6.16
N GLY A 50 0.46 7.46 5.12
CA GLY A 50 -0.22 7.16 3.87
C GLY A 50 -1.47 6.29 4.05
N ASN A 51 -1.44 5.32 4.97
CA ASN A 51 -2.58 4.43 5.21
C ASN A 51 -3.77 5.16 5.89
N PRO A 52 -3.60 5.85 7.04
CA PRO A 52 -4.66 6.68 7.61
C PRO A 52 -5.21 7.75 6.67
N LEU A 53 -4.37 8.38 5.84
CA LEU A 53 -4.82 9.37 4.87
C LEU A 53 -5.70 8.76 3.77
N GLY A 54 -5.34 7.58 3.27
CA GLY A 54 -6.15 6.83 2.31
C GLY A 54 -7.50 6.42 2.91
N VAL A 55 -7.50 5.90 4.13
CA VAL A 55 -8.73 5.54 4.85
C VAL A 55 -9.60 6.78 5.06
N MET A 56 -9.03 7.91 5.46
CA MET A 56 -9.78 9.17 5.61
C MET A 56 -10.44 9.59 4.30
N PHE A 57 -9.71 9.53 3.19
CA PHE A 57 -10.24 9.87 1.87
C PHE A 57 -11.42 8.97 1.47
N VAL A 58 -11.28 7.65 1.62
CA VAL A 58 -12.36 6.69 1.33
C VAL A 58 -13.58 6.95 2.21
N ASN A 59 -13.39 7.29 3.49
CA ASN A 59 -14.52 7.62 4.38
C ASN A 59 -15.26 8.88 3.93
N ILE A 60 -14.56 9.94 3.52
CA ILE A 60 -15.19 11.16 2.99
C ILE A 60 -15.96 10.87 1.70
N VAL A 61 -15.35 10.12 0.77
CA VAL A 61 -15.98 9.73 -0.50
C VAL A 61 -17.17 8.81 -0.26
N SER A 62 -17.05 7.85 0.65
CA SER A 62 -18.13 6.93 1.02
C SER A 62 -19.34 7.67 1.57
N LEU A 63 -19.14 8.65 2.44
CA LEU A 63 -20.23 9.48 2.98
C LEU A 63 -20.88 10.38 1.93
N ALA A 64 -20.13 10.79 0.89
CA ALA A 64 -20.66 11.61 -0.19
C ALA A 64 -21.49 10.81 -1.21
N ILE A 65 -21.26 9.49 -1.32
CA ILE A 65 -21.80 8.65 -2.40
C ILE A 65 -22.84 7.64 -1.88
N VAL A 66 -22.65 7.07 -0.67
CA VAL A 66 -23.57 6.06 -0.13
C VAL A 66 -24.83 6.74 0.41
N SER A 67 -25.89 6.71 -0.38
CA SER A 67 -27.26 7.05 0.07
C SER A 67 -28.20 5.84 0.01
N SER A 68 -27.88 4.84 -0.82
CA SER A 68 -28.64 3.61 -1.04
C SER A 68 -27.72 2.37 -1.09
N PRO A 69 -28.20 1.16 -0.73
CA PRO A 69 -27.44 -0.08 -0.91
C PRO A 69 -27.02 -0.36 -2.36
N GLU A 70 -27.68 0.26 -3.34
CA GLU A 70 -27.35 0.17 -4.76
C GLU A 70 -26.02 0.89 -5.08
N ASP A 71 -25.68 1.93 -4.31
CA ASP A 71 -24.46 2.72 -4.46
C ASP A 71 -23.22 1.95 -4.00
N LEU A 72 -23.38 0.88 -3.21
CA LEU A 72 -22.27 0.06 -2.71
C LEU A 72 -21.39 -0.47 -3.84
N LYS A 73 -22.00 -0.88 -4.97
CA LYS A 73 -21.25 -1.35 -6.14
C LYS A 73 -20.45 -0.22 -6.77
N LEU A 74 -21.01 0.97 -6.80
CA LEU A 74 -20.41 2.16 -7.39
C LEU A 74 -19.24 2.66 -6.51
N THR A 75 -19.38 2.63 -5.18
CA THR A 75 -18.30 2.92 -4.22
C THR A 75 -17.13 1.95 -4.38
N ILE A 76 -17.39 0.63 -4.51
CA ILE A 76 -16.33 -0.37 -4.75
C ILE A 76 -15.58 -0.08 -6.06
N PHE A 77 -16.27 0.35 -7.12
CA PHE A 77 -15.62 0.71 -8.37
C PHE A 77 -14.78 1.99 -8.25
N ILE A 78 -15.30 3.02 -7.56
CA ILE A 78 -14.60 4.28 -7.34
C ILE A 78 -13.35 4.09 -6.49
N ASP A 79 -13.41 3.25 -5.45
CA ASP A 79 -12.26 2.94 -4.60
C ASP A 79 -11.29 1.96 -5.28
N GLY A 80 -11.80 1.07 -6.14
CA GLY A 80 -11.00 0.10 -6.89
C GLY A 80 -10.10 0.75 -7.96
N ILE A 81 -10.58 1.78 -8.65
CA ILE A 81 -9.81 2.51 -9.69
C ILE A 81 -8.47 3.06 -9.15
N PRO A 82 -8.41 3.86 -8.07
CA PRO A 82 -7.16 4.38 -7.54
C PRO A 82 -6.25 3.27 -6.98
N ALA A 83 -6.81 2.17 -6.47
CA ALA A 83 -6.01 1.01 -6.06
C ALA A 83 -5.31 0.35 -7.27
N VAL A 84 -6.00 0.20 -8.40
CA VAL A 84 -5.42 -0.34 -9.64
C VAL A 84 -4.39 0.62 -10.23
N ILE A 85 -4.66 1.92 -10.23
CA ILE A 85 -3.70 2.94 -10.67
C ILE A 85 -2.45 2.90 -9.79
N GLY A 86 -2.61 2.85 -8.46
CA GLY A 86 -1.51 2.74 -7.51
C GLY A 86 -0.69 1.47 -7.71
N MET A 87 -1.34 0.34 -8.00
CA MET A 87 -0.68 -0.91 -8.35
C MET A 87 0.14 -0.77 -9.65
N ILE A 88 -0.42 -0.18 -10.71
CA ILE A 88 0.27 0.02 -11.99
C ILE A 88 1.47 0.95 -11.81
N ILE A 89 1.29 2.07 -11.11
CA ILE A 89 2.38 3.01 -10.80
C ILE A 89 3.48 2.28 -10.02
N THR A 90 3.12 1.56 -8.95
CA THR A 90 4.11 0.82 -8.16
C THR A 90 4.85 -0.21 -9.01
N PHE A 91 4.14 -0.96 -9.86
CA PHE A 91 4.75 -1.97 -10.73
C PHE A 91 5.64 -1.39 -11.84
N VAL A 92 5.37 -0.18 -12.30
CA VAL A 92 6.16 0.52 -13.32
C VAL A 92 7.38 1.19 -12.70
N PHE A 93 7.22 1.87 -11.56
CA PHE A 93 8.26 2.69 -10.94
C PHE A 93 9.12 1.92 -9.93
N VAL A 94 8.57 0.95 -9.20
CA VAL A 94 9.29 0.11 -8.23
C VAL A 94 9.81 -1.17 -8.91
N ARG A 95 10.57 -1.01 -10.01
CA ARG A 95 11.20 -2.14 -10.72
C ARG A 95 12.63 -2.43 -10.28
N ARG A 96 13.20 -1.60 -9.41
CA ARG A 96 14.61 -1.71 -9.00
C ARG A 96 14.69 -1.78 -7.48
N ASN A 97 15.48 -2.72 -6.96
CA ASN A 97 15.73 -2.83 -5.52
C ASN A 97 16.55 -1.65 -4.99
N ALA A 98 17.26 -0.92 -5.86
CA ALA A 98 18.06 0.26 -5.51
C ALA A 98 17.74 1.44 -6.46
N PRO A 99 17.73 2.69 -5.95
CA PRO A 99 17.51 3.86 -6.77
C PRO A 99 18.66 4.05 -7.77
N LEU A 100 18.32 4.44 -9.00
CA LEU A 100 19.25 4.71 -10.10
C LEU A 100 20.23 5.86 -9.81
N PHE A 101 19.79 6.81 -8.97
CA PHE A 101 20.58 7.97 -8.58
C PHE A 101 20.75 7.92 -7.05
N PRO A 102 21.97 7.96 -6.51
CA PRO A 102 22.18 8.06 -5.08
C PRO A 102 21.60 9.39 -4.62
N SER A 103 20.53 9.37 -3.83
CA SER A 103 19.81 10.57 -3.38
C SER A 103 20.64 11.48 -2.47
N SER A 104 21.83 11.06 -2.05
CA SER A 104 22.99 11.91 -1.71
C SER A 104 24.08 11.03 -1.06
N ALA A 105 25.27 11.05 -1.66
CA ALA A 105 26.59 10.66 -1.14
C ALA A 105 26.83 9.31 -0.40
N ILE A 106 25.92 8.74 0.40
CA ILE A 106 26.21 7.56 1.24
C ILE A 106 24.92 6.76 1.51
N SER A 107 24.51 5.87 0.62
CA SER A 107 23.61 4.76 0.99
C SER A 107 23.76 3.57 0.07
N VAL A 108 24.88 2.86 0.24
CA VAL A 108 24.92 1.41 0.11
C VAL A 108 25.06 0.88 1.53
N LYS A 109 23.96 0.85 2.31
CA LYS A 109 23.96 0.03 3.52
C LYS A 109 23.82 -1.41 3.06
N LYS A 110 24.84 -2.22 3.36
CA LYS A 110 24.83 -3.69 3.23
C LYS A 110 23.49 -4.18 3.79
N GLU A 111 22.62 -4.69 2.91
CA GLU A 111 21.29 -5.18 3.30
C GLU A 111 21.45 -6.15 4.47
N MET A 112 20.77 -5.87 5.59
CA MET A 112 20.67 -6.86 6.65
C MET A 112 19.72 -7.97 6.16
N PRO A 113 20.12 -9.24 6.19
CA PRO A 113 19.25 -10.35 5.82
C PRO A 113 17.93 -10.27 6.59
N TYR A 114 16.81 -10.50 5.92
CA TYR A 114 15.45 -10.40 6.47
C TYR A 114 15.31 -11.09 7.85
N TRP A 115 15.88 -12.28 7.99
CA TRP A 115 15.89 -13.07 9.22
C TRP A 115 16.68 -12.45 10.38
N LYS A 116 17.60 -11.54 10.10
CA LYS A 116 18.44 -10.88 11.12
C LYS A 116 17.81 -9.59 11.66
N GLY A 117 16.82 -9.03 10.96
CA GLY A 117 16.08 -7.83 11.36
C GLY A 117 14.84 -8.11 12.22
N MET A 118 14.41 -9.38 12.31
CA MET A 118 13.36 -9.83 13.23
C MET A 118 13.96 -10.04 14.62
N LYS A 119 14.03 -8.97 15.42
CA LYS A 119 14.16 -9.06 16.88
C LYS A 119 12.91 -8.47 17.51
#